data_AF-A0A3B9VUL6-F1
#
_entry.id   AF-A0A3B9VUL6-F1
#
_cell.length_a   1.000
_cell.length_b   1.000
_cell.length_c   1.000
_cell.angle_alpha   90.00
_cell.angle_beta   90.00
_cell.angle_gamma   90.00
#
_symmetry.space_group_name_H-M   'P 1'
#
loop_
_entity.id
_entity.type
_entity.pdbx_description
1 polymer ?
#
loop_
_entity_poly.entity_id
_entity_poly.type
_entity_poly.pdbx_seq_one_letter_code
_entity_poly.pdbx_strand_id
1 'polypeptide(L)'
;MKEIILIKTGEIALKGLNKSSFEDVLVKNTKWRLHSLGQFKFRKAQSTIYCEPQSDDIDLDEACRRVSRVFGIAAFSRARVAAKDFEDICENTLDFLGEELEYAATFKVEAKRADKSFPMKSPEICRELGGRILERYHHLKVDVEHPDVLVMVEIRETAAYIHGKQLPGAGGIPIGTSGKAAILISGGIDSPVAGYMMAKRGLELCGVHFASPPYTSERAKQKVIALMEKMAEYCGRMKLFVVPFTEIQEQIRDKCPEELFTIVMRRFMMRIADQVARKQDCGALITGESVGQVASQTVKAIACTDIVTDLPVFRPVIGMDKREIIAIANE
;
A
#
# COMPACT_ATOMS: atom_id res chain seq x y z
N MET A 1 3.71 27.54 -9.48
CA MET A 1 4.15 26.63 -10.56
C MET A 1 3.52 25.28 -10.34
N LYS A 2 3.01 24.62 -11.39
CA LYS A 2 2.12 23.46 -11.20
C LYS A 2 2.92 22.17 -11.01
N GLU A 3 2.68 21.48 -9.90
CA GLU A 3 3.24 20.16 -9.61
C GLU A 3 2.13 19.12 -9.49
N ILE A 4 2.46 17.87 -9.80
CA ILE A 4 1.53 16.75 -9.79
C ILE A 4 2.21 15.47 -9.31
N ILE A 5 1.42 14.45 -9.00
CA ILE A 5 1.93 13.10 -8.73
C ILE A 5 1.59 12.20 -9.92
N LEU A 6 2.61 11.63 -10.55
CA LEU A 6 2.51 10.63 -11.61
C LEU A 6 2.55 9.23 -11.00
N ILE A 7 1.45 8.50 -11.06
CA ILE A 7 1.29 7.18 -10.46
C ILE A 7 1.40 6.10 -11.55
N LYS A 8 2.30 5.13 -11.35
CA LYS A 8 2.44 3.94 -12.20
C LYS A 8 1.78 2.74 -11.54
N THR A 9 0.92 2.08 -12.31
CA THR A 9 0.19 0.90 -11.86
C THR A 9 1.06 -0.34 -11.97
N GLY A 10 1.01 -1.21 -10.97
CA GLY A 10 1.80 -2.45 -10.91
C GLY A 10 1.13 -3.62 -11.61
N GLU A 11 0.79 -4.66 -10.83
CA GLU A 11 0.10 -5.87 -11.29
C GLU A 11 -1.24 -5.60 -12.00
N ILE A 12 -1.82 -4.41 -11.84
CA ILE A 12 -3.03 -3.97 -12.56
C ILE A 12 -2.83 -4.02 -14.08
N ALA A 13 -1.62 -3.74 -14.57
CA ALA A 13 -1.31 -3.80 -16.00
C ALA A 13 -1.54 -5.20 -16.61
N LEU A 14 -1.50 -6.26 -15.78
CA LEU A 14 -1.68 -7.66 -16.19
C LEU A 14 -3.15 -8.09 -16.26
N LYS A 15 -4.11 -7.22 -15.87
CA LYS A 15 -5.53 -7.58 -15.75
C LYS A 15 -6.34 -7.52 -17.04
N GLY A 16 -5.70 -7.24 -18.18
CA GLY A 16 -6.32 -7.27 -19.51
C GLY A 16 -7.60 -6.42 -19.57
N LEU A 17 -8.73 -7.06 -19.93
CA LEU A 17 -10.04 -6.40 -20.06
C LEU A 17 -10.55 -5.75 -18.76
N ASN A 18 -10.13 -6.24 -17.59
CA ASN A 18 -10.57 -5.70 -16.30
C ASN A 18 -9.74 -4.50 -15.82
N LYS A 19 -8.68 -4.12 -16.55
CA LYS A 19 -7.73 -3.07 -16.14
C LYS A 19 -8.42 -1.77 -15.71
N SER A 20 -9.38 -1.27 -16.50
CA SER A 20 -10.05 0.01 -16.21
C SER A 20 -10.77 0.00 -14.85
N SER A 21 -11.43 -1.11 -14.51
CA SER A 21 -12.13 -1.27 -13.23
C SER A 21 -11.16 -1.24 -12.04
N PHE A 22 -10.00 -1.89 -12.16
CA PHE A 22 -8.97 -1.86 -11.13
C PHE A 22 -8.36 -0.45 -10.98
N GLU A 23 -8.15 0.26 -12.09
CA GLU A 23 -7.68 1.65 -12.05
C GLU A 23 -8.71 2.58 -11.40
N ASP A 24 -10.01 2.38 -11.62
CA ASP A 24 -11.07 3.17 -11.00
C ASP A 24 -11.11 2.96 -9.48
N VAL A 25 -10.96 1.72 -9.02
CA VAL A 25 -10.84 1.42 -7.58
C VAL A 25 -9.56 2.02 -7.00
N LEU A 26 -8.44 1.95 -7.72
CA LEU A 26 -7.19 2.59 -7.30
C LEU A 26 -7.38 4.10 -7.12
N VAL A 27 -7.94 4.78 -8.12
CA VAL A 27 -8.22 6.23 -8.05
C VAL A 27 -9.15 6.55 -6.87
N LYS A 28 -10.19 5.73 -6.64
CA LYS A 28 -11.09 5.90 -5.48
C LYS A 28 -10.33 5.78 -4.16
N ASN A 29 -9.46 4.78 -4.02
CA ASN A 29 -8.66 4.56 -2.82
C ASN A 29 -7.67 5.71 -2.58
N THR A 30 -6.99 6.18 -3.63
CA THR A 30 -6.07 7.32 -3.55
C THR A 30 -6.82 8.61 -3.19
N LYS A 31 -7.97 8.89 -3.82
CA LYS A 31 -8.83 10.03 -3.46
C LYS A 31 -9.22 10.00 -1.99
N TRP A 32 -9.67 8.84 -1.50
CA TRP A 32 -10.03 8.70 -0.10
C TRP A 32 -8.82 8.94 0.82
N ARG A 33 -7.64 8.45 0.47
CA ARG A 33 -6.43 8.66 1.27
C ARG A 33 -6.01 10.14 1.35
N LEU A 34 -6.20 10.88 0.25
CA LEU A 34 -5.82 12.28 0.13
C LEU A 34 -6.90 13.28 0.56
N HIS A 35 -8.13 12.84 0.85
CA HIS A 35 -9.28 13.73 1.05
C HIS A 35 -9.07 14.84 2.08
N SER A 36 -8.31 14.57 3.15
CA SER A 36 -8.07 15.55 4.22
C SER A 36 -7.00 16.58 3.88
N LEU A 37 -6.25 16.40 2.78
CA LEU A 37 -5.24 17.35 2.30
C LEU A 37 -5.81 18.36 1.30
N GLY A 38 -6.98 18.08 0.73
CA GLY A 38 -7.62 18.94 -0.26
C GLY A 38 -8.18 18.16 -1.45
N GLN A 39 -8.53 18.90 -2.50
CA GLN A 39 -9.10 18.33 -3.72
C GLN A 39 -8.01 18.01 -4.73
N PHE A 40 -8.11 16.82 -5.33
CA PHE A 40 -7.22 16.36 -6.39
C PHE A 40 -8.03 15.92 -7.61
N LYS A 41 -7.61 16.37 -8.79
CA LYS A 41 -8.13 15.92 -10.08
C LYS A 41 -7.32 14.71 -10.55
N PHE A 42 -8.04 13.66 -10.93
CA PHE A 42 -7.43 12.43 -11.42
C PHE A 42 -7.70 12.26 -12.92
N ARG A 43 -6.65 11.92 -13.68
CA ARG A 43 -6.75 11.55 -15.10
C ARG A 43 -5.99 10.25 -15.34
N LYS A 44 -6.53 9.36 -16.17
CA LYS A 44 -5.86 8.12 -16.59
C LYS A 44 -5.41 8.29 -18.04
N ALA A 45 -4.12 8.14 -18.33
CA ALA A 45 -3.61 8.17 -19.71
C ALA A 45 -2.31 7.37 -19.82
N GLN A 46 -2.15 6.61 -20.91
CA GLN A 46 -0.90 5.90 -21.24
C GLN A 46 -0.35 5.04 -20.08
N SER A 47 -1.23 4.33 -19.36
CA SER A 47 -0.88 3.51 -18.17
C SER A 47 -0.26 4.31 -17.01
N THR A 48 -0.51 5.61 -16.97
CA THR A 48 -0.17 6.51 -15.86
C THR A 48 -1.44 7.15 -15.33
N ILE A 49 -1.55 7.23 -14.01
CA ILE A 49 -2.61 7.98 -13.33
C ILE A 49 -1.99 9.31 -12.88
N TYR A 50 -2.57 10.41 -13.35
CA TYR A 50 -2.21 11.76 -12.97
C TYR A 50 -3.04 12.15 -11.77
N CYS A 51 -2.38 12.59 -10.71
CA CYS A 51 -3.00 13.12 -9.50
C CYS A 51 -2.58 14.59 -9.37
N GLU A 52 -3.47 15.49 -9.77
CA GLU A 52 -3.21 16.93 -9.85
C GLU A 52 -3.87 17.64 -8.65
N PRO A 53 -3.11 18.34 -7.78
CA PRO A 53 -3.70 19.19 -6.76
C PRO A 53 -4.57 20.28 -7.42
N GLN A 54 -5.66 20.66 -6.76
CA GLN A 54 -6.55 21.75 -7.24
C GLN A 54 -6.30 23.08 -6.53
N SER A 55 -5.32 23.13 -5.64
CA SER A 55 -4.90 24.33 -4.93
C SER A 55 -3.41 24.26 -4.60
N ASP A 56 -2.75 25.40 -4.55
CA ASP A 56 -1.29 25.52 -4.34
C ASP A 56 -0.89 25.36 -2.86
N ASP A 57 -1.83 25.40 -1.92
CA ASP A 57 -1.62 25.20 -0.47
C ASP A 57 -1.58 23.72 -0.05
N ILE A 58 -1.81 22.80 -0.99
CA ILE A 58 -1.81 21.37 -0.72
C ILE A 58 -0.37 20.88 -0.49
N ASP A 59 -0.14 20.29 0.69
CA ASP A 59 1.12 19.63 1.04
C ASP A 59 1.34 18.37 0.17
N LEU A 60 2.17 18.52 -0.87
CA LEU A 60 2.50 17.45 -1.81
C LEU A 60 3.48 16.42 -1.23
N ASP A 61 4.26 16.76 -0.21
CA ASP A 61 5.18 15.82 0.44
C ASP A 61 4.38 14.83 1.29
N GLU A 62 3.42 15.32 2.07
CA GLU A 62 2.47 14.49 2.79
C GLU A 62 1.58 13.70 1.82
N ALA A 63 1.18 14.29 0.68
CA ALA A 63 0.45 13.55 -0.36
C ALA A 63 1.27 12.40 -0.93
N CYS A 64 2.56 12.60 -1.23
CA CYS A 64 3.48 11.56 -1.68
C CYS A 64 3.64 10.44 -0.64
N ARG A 65 3.81 10.79 0.64
CA ARG A 65 3.90 9.82 1.74
C ARG A 65 2.62 8.98 1.87
N ARG A 66 1.46 9.57 1.63
CA ARG A 66 0.17 8.86 1.64
C ARG A 66 -0.03 7.98 0.42
N VAL A 67 0.38 8.46 -0.76
CA VAL A 67 0.34 7.72 -2.03
C VAL A 67 1.23 6.48 -1.96
N SER A 68 2.40 6.55 -1.32
CA SER A 68 3.32 5.41 -1.20
C SER A 68 2.71 4.20 -0.47
N ARG A 69 1.66 4.41 0.33
CA ARG A 69 0.98 3.38 1.13
C ARG A 69 -0.29 2.81 0.48
N VAL A 70 -0.63 3.25 -0.72
CA VAL A 70 -1.81 2.75 -1.44
C VAL A 70 -1.46 1.50 -2.25
N PHE A 71 -2.03 0.35 -1.89
CA PHE A 71 -1.87 -0.87 -2.68
C PHE A 71 -2.44 -0.71 -4.10
N GLY A 72 -1.73 -1.29 -5.07
CA GLY A 72 -1.94 -1.12 -6.51
C GLY A 72 -0.95 -0.17 -7.18
N ILE A 73 -0.29 0.70 -6.40
CA ILE A 73 0.75 1.63 -6.88
C ILE A 73 2.09 0.93 -6.84
N ALA A 74 2.72 0.71 -7.99
CA ALA A 74 4.06 0.13 -8.04
C ALA A 74 5.14 1.18 -7.79
N ALA A 75 4.98 2.35 -8.39
CA ALA A 75 5.87 3.47 -8.24
C ALA A 75 5.13 4.76 -8.53
N PHE A 76 5.68 5.87 -8.05
CA PHE A 76 5.16 7.20 -8.36
C PHE A 76 6.29 8.22 -8.44
N SER A 77 5.98 9.41 -8.96
CA SER A 77 6.94 10.51 -9.08
C SER A 77 6.21 11.83 -8.83
N ARG A 78 6.76 12.67 -7.95
CA ARG A 78 6.39 14.09 -7.88
C ARG A 78 7.01 14.76 -9.09
N ALA A 79 6.22 15.49 -9.87
CA ALA A 79 6.64 16.05 -11.13
C ALA A 79 6.20 17.50 -11.29
N ARG A 80 7.12 18.35 -11.77
CA ARG A 80 6.82 19.69 -12.27
C ARG A 80 6.21 19.59 -13.66
N VAL A 81 5.15 20.35 -13.89
CA VAL A 81 4.50 20.46 -15.21
C VAL A 81 5.07 21.66 -15.93
N ALA A 82 5.62 21.42 -17.12
CA ALA A 82 6.13 22.44 -18.03
C ALA A 82 5.32 22.45 -19.34
N ALA A 83 5.29 23.59 -20.02
CA ALA A 83 4.84 23.70 -21.40
C ALA A 83 5.67 22.78 -22.30
N LYS A 84 5.11 22.44 -23.48
CA LYS A 84 5.85 21.73 -24.52
C LYS A 84 6.74 22.70 -25.31
N ASP A 85 7.60 23.39 -24.59
CA ASP A 85 8.61 24.30 -25.11
C ASP A 85 9.94 23.97 -24.43
N PHE A 86 11.03 23.97 -25.19
CA PHE A 86 12.31 23.51 -24.65
C PHE A 86 12.88 24.49 -23.60
N GLU A 87 12.69 25.79 -23.78
CA GLU A 87 13.18 26.78 -22.82
C GLU A 87 12.39 26.69 -21.52
N ASP A 88 11.07 26.55 -21.60
CA ASP A 88 10.23 26.34 -20.41
C ASP A 88 10.60 25.03 -19.68
N ILE A 89 10.96 23.97 -20.40
CA ILE A 89 11.48 22.73 -19.80
C ILE A 89 12.80 22.98 -19.06
N CYS A 90 13.73 23.72 -19.65
CA CYS A 90 15.01 24.07 -19.01
C CYS A 90 14.79 24.88 -17.73
N GLU A 91 13.98 25.94 -17.78
CA GLU A 91 13.69 26.79 -16.63
C GLU A 91 13.06 25.97 -15.49
N ASN A 92 12.00 25.21 -15.80
CA ASN A 92 11.34 24.37 -14.80
C ASN A 92 12.23 23.26 -14.24
N THR A 93 13.20 22.76 -15.02
CA THR A 93 14.15 21.75 -14.53
C THR A 93 15.11 22.35 -13.51
N LEU A 94 15.71 23.50 -13.84
CA LEU A 94 16.66 24.18 -12.96
C LEU A 94 16.00 24.73 -11.70
N ASP A 95 14.74 25.14 -11.77
CA ASP A 95 13.94 25.51 -10.59
C ASP A 95 13.60 24.30 -9.73
N PHE A 96 12.99 23.26 -10.33
CA PHE A 96 12.40 22.16 -9.58
C PHE A 96 13.42 21.21 -8.96
N LEU A 97 14.51 20.90 -9.69
CA LEU A 97 15.56 19.99 -9.23
C LEU A 97 16.82 20.75 -8.80
N GLY A 98 16.76 22.07 -8.71
CA GLY A 98 17.94 22.91 -8.50
C GLY A 98 18.67 22.62 -7.19
N GLU A 99 17.92 22.37 -6.10
CA GLU A 99 18.49 22.02 -4.81
C GLU A 99 19.21 20.65 -4.87
N GLU A 100 18.57 19.63 -5.46
CA GLU A 100 19.19 18.31 -5.63
C GLU A 100 20.46 18.39 -6.49
N LEU A 101 20.44 19.20 -7.56
CA LEU A 101 21.55 19.39 -8.48
C LEU A 101 22.70 20.18 -7.83
N GLU A 102 22.44 21.16 -6.98
CA GLU A 102 23.46 21.96 -6.29
C GLU A 102 24.33 21.13 -5.34
N TYR A 103 23.76 20.08 -4.73
CA TYR A 103 24.46 19.22 -3.77
C TYR A 103 25.00 17.91 -4.36
N ALA A 104 24.71 17.63 -5.64
CA ALA A 104 25.16 16.42 -6.31
C ALA A 104 26.59 16.55 -6.86
N ALA A 105 27.26 15.42 -7.09
CA ALA A 105 28.51 15.41 -7.84
C ALA A 105 28.28 15.02 -9.31
N THR A 106 27.29 14.14 -9.53
CA THR A 106 26.98 13.56 -10.82
C THR A 106 25.49 13.60 -11.13
N PHE A 107 25.16 13.72 -12.42
CA PHE A 107 23.77 13.66 -12.87
C PHE A 107 23.63 12.98 -14.23
N LYS A 108 22.39 12.62 -14.56
CA LYS A 108 22.00 12.10 -15.87
C LYS A 108 20.68 12.71 -16.31
N VAL A 109 20.58 13.10 -17.57
CA VAL A 109 19.30 13.46 -18.20
C VAL A 109 18.76 12.26 -18.98
N GLU A 110 17.51 11.88 -18.72
CA GLU A 110 16.77 10.92 -19.52
C GLU A 110 15.49 11.55 -20.06
N ALA A 111 15.24 11.41 -21.36
CA ALA A 111 14.05 11.96 -22.01
C ALA A 111 13.17 10.87 -22.62
N LYS A 112 11.89 10.83 -22.23
CA LYS A 112 10.88 9.93 -22.82
C LYS A 112 9.86 10.73 -23.60
N ARG A 113 9.70 10.39 -24.88
CA ARG A 113 8.80 11.10 -25.79
C ARG A 113 7.65 10.20 -26.21
N ALA A 114 6.53 10.30 -25.49
CA ALA A 114 5.29 9.66 -25.90
C ALA A 114 4.65 10.42 -27.07
N ASP A 115 4.74 11.75 -27.05
CA ASP A 115 4.27 12.60 -28.14
C ASP A 115 5.36 12.84 -29.19
N LYS A 116 5.21 12.17 -30.34
CA LYS A 116 6.18 12.25 -31.43
C LYS A 116 6.09 13.54 -32.27
N SER A 117 5.14 14.43 -31.99
CA SER A 117 5.03 15.74 -32.63
C SER A 117 6.03 16.76 -32.08
N PHE A 118 6.58 16.55 -30.88
CA PHE A 118 7.55 17.49 -30.30
C PHE A 118 8.83 17.54 -31.16
N PRO A 119 9.34 18.74 -31.53
CA PRO A 119 10.38 18.90 -32.55
C PRO A 119 11.69 18.17 -32.22
N MET A 120 12.10 18.19 -30.95
CA MET A 120 13.34 17.56 -30.50
C MET A 120 13.14 16.07 -30.21
N LYS A 121 14.13 15.27 -30.59
CA LYS A 121 14.24 13.85 -30.25
C LYS A 121 14.81 13.71 -28.84
N SER A 122 14.55 12.56 -28.21
CA SER A 122 15.03 12.27 -26.85
C SER A 122 16.55 12.51 -26.67
N PRO A 123 17.44 12.05 -27.58
CA PRO A 123 18.87 12.32 -27.43
C PRO A 123 19.24 13.81 -27.52
N GLU A 124 18.49 14.59 -28.30
CA GLU A 124 18.69 16.04 -28.43
C GLU A 124 18.28 16.75 -27.14
N ILE A 125 17.13 16.38 -26.57
CA ILE A 125 16.68 16.89 -25.26
C ILE A 125 17.73 16.59 -24.19
N CYS A 126 18.21 15.34 -24.11
CA CYS A 126 19.23 14.95 -23.14
C CYS A 126 20.52 15.77 -23.27
N ARG A 127 21.02 15.94 -24.50
CA ARG A 127 22.26 16.67 -24.77
C ARG A 127 22.13 18.16 -24.44
N GLU A 128 21.09 18.81 -24.94
CA GLU A 128 20.91 20.26 -24.77
C GLU A 128 20.57 20.62 -23.32
N LEU A 129 19.67 19.88 -22.67
CA LEU A 129 19.34 20.12 -21.26
C LEU A 129 20.53 19.81 -20.34
N GLY A 130 21.30 18.76 -20.64
CA GLY A 130 22.54 18.46 -19.93
C GLY A 130 23.56 19.61 -20.04
N GLY A 131 23.68 20.21 -21.22
CA GLY A 131 24.49 21.43 -21.42
C GLY A 131 24.04 22.58 -20.52
N ARG A 132 22.74 22.88 -20.49
CA ARG A 132 22.17 23.96 -19.66
C ARG A 132 22.38 23.71 -18.15
N ILE A 133 22.31 22.45 -17.71
CA ILE A 133 22.61 22.09 -16.32
C ILE A 133 24.10 22.32 -16.01
N LEU A 134 25.02 21.91 -16.89
CA LEU A 134 26.47 22.12 -16.71
C LEU A 134 26.90 23.59 -16.76
N GLU A 135 26.21 24.41 -17.56
CA GLU A 135 26.38 25.86 -17.61
C GLU A 135 25.97 26.52 -16.29
N ARG A 136 24.95 26.00 -15.60
CA ARG A 136 24.49 26.51 -14.31
C ARG A 136 25.32 26.00 -13.14
N TYR A 137 25.70 24.72 -13.17
CA TYR A 137 26.37 24.00 -12.10
C TYR A 137 27.72 23.43 -12.58
N HIS A 138 28.76 24.26 -12.60
CA HIS A 138 30.07 23.90 -13.16
C HIS A 138 30.80 22.76 -12.42
N HIS A 139 30.37 22.42 -11.21
CA HIS A 139 30.95 21.32 -10.43
C HIS A 139 30.40 19.94 -10.83
N LEU A 140 29.23 19.89 -11.47
CA LEU A 140 28.58 18.64 -11.86
C LEU A 140 29.31 17.93 -13.00
N LYS A 141 29.24 16.61 -12.98
CA LYS A 141 29.70 15.74 -14.08
C LYS A 141 28.56 14.84 -14.56
N VAL A 142 28.60 14.45 -15.82
CA VAL A 142 27.62 13.49 -16.36
C VAL A 142 28.08 12.07 -16.03
N ASP A 143 27.23 11.30 -15.37
CA ASP A 143 27.39 9.85 -15.17
C ASP A 143 26.16 9.14 -15.72
N VAL A 144 26.34 8.30 -16.75
CA VAL A 144 25.22 7.61 -17.42
C VAL A 144 24.84 6.28 -16.77
N GLU A 145 25.68 5.76 -15.88
CA GLU A 145 25.53 4.45 -15.23
C GLU A 145 25.02 4.61 -13.80
N HIS A 146 25.65 5.49 -13.01
CA HIS A 146 25.40 5.67 -11.58
C HIS A 146 25.30 7.14 -11.15
N PRO A 147 24.35 7.91 -11.70
CA PRO A 147 24.18 9.31 -11.33
C PRO A 147 23.64 9.48 -9.90
N ASP A 148 24.10 10.52 -9.20
CA ASP A 148 23.48 10.94 -7.93
C ASP A 148 22.06 11.45 -8.19
N VAL A 149 21.87 12.26 -9.23
CA VAL A 149 20.58 12.83 -9.63
C VAL A 149 20.19 12.40 -11.03
N LEU A 150 19.01 11.78 -11.14
CA LEU A 150 18.38 11.47 -12.43
C LEU A 150 17.35 12.54 -12.77
N VAL A 151 17.60 13.33 -13.81
CA VAL A 151 16.65 14.29 -14.38
C VAL A 151 15.84 13.60 -15.47
N MET A 152 14.60 13.24 -15.18
CA MET A 152 13.68 12.66 -16.16
C MET A 152 12.79 13.74 -16.78
N VAL A 153 12.74 13.78 -18.11
CA VAL A 153 11.82 14.63 -18.88
C VAL A 153 10.87 13.76 -19.70
N GLU A 154 9.60 13.73 -19.33
CA GLU A 154 8.57 13.01 -20.07
C GLU A 154 7.74 13.99 -20.93
N ILE A 155 7.96 13.97 -22.25
CA ILE A 155 7.16 14.72 -23.22
C ILE A 155 5.92 13.91 -23.59
N ARG A 156 4.76 14.41 -23.19
CA ARG A 156 3.47 13.76 -23.43
C ARG A 156 2.54 14.71 -24.18
N GLU A 157 1.35 14.21 -24.53
CA GLU A 157 0.41 14.89 -25.43
C GLU A 157 0.06 16.32 -24.98
N THR A 158 -0.15 16.53 -23.67
CA THR A 158 -0.64 17.80 -23.13
C THR A 158 0.44 18.71 -22.55
N ALA A 159 1.57 18.15 -22.10
CA ALA A 159 2.59 18.88 -21.35
C ALA A 159 3.90 18.07 -21.30
N ALA A 160 4.98 18.73 -20.86
CA ALA A 160 6.19 18.09 -20.40
C ALA A 160 6.14 17.90 -18.87
N TYR A 161 6.66 16.77 -18.40
CA TYR A 161 6.73 16.45 -16.97
C TYR A 161 8.17 16.20 -16.56
N ILE A 162 8.66 16.99 -15.60
CA ILE A 162 10.04 16.93 -15.12
C ILE A 162 10.02 16.33 -13.72
N HIS A 163 10.83 15.30 -13.49
CA HIS A 163 10.93 14.69 -12.18
C HIS A 163 12.26 13.98 -11.94
N GLY A 164 12.57 13.75 -10.66
CA GLY A 164 13.68 12.94 -10.21
C GLY A 164 13.45 11.42 -10.37
N LYS A 165 14.14 10.63 -9.56
CA LYS A 165 13.94 9.18 -9.50
C LYS A 165 12.51 8.82 -9.09
N GLN A 166 12.00 7.70 -9.60
CA GLN A 166 10.71 7.18 -9.15
C GLN A 166 10.81 6.63 -7.73
N LEU A 167 9.81 6.98 -6.91
CA LEU A 167 9.65 6.47 -5.56
C LEU A 167 8.84 5.18 -5.57
N PRO A 168 9.17 4.20 -4.71
CA PRO A 168 8.42 2.95 -4.62
C PRO A 168 7.03 3.19 -4.02
N GLY A 169 6.02 2.53 -4.57
CA GLY A 169 4.70 2.41 -3.94
C GLY A 169 4.54 1.08 -3.21
N ALA A 170 3.39 0.89 -2.55
CA ALA A 170 3.11 -0.32 -1.76
C ALA A 170 2.98 -1.62 -2.60
N GLY A 171 2.90 -1.50 -3.93
CA GLY A 171 2.72 -2.61 -4.84
C GLY A 171 1.38 -3.32 -4.64
N GLY A 172 1.29 -4.58 -5.05
CA GLY A 172 0.06 -5.37 -4.90
C GLY A 172 -1.10 -4.88 -5.76
N ILE A 173 -2.32 -5.04 -5.25
CA ILE A 173 -3.58 -4.81 -5.98
C ILE A 173 -4.48 -3.89 -5.14
N PRO A 174 -5.28 -2.99 -5.77
CA PRO A 174 -6.17 -2.08 -5.05
C PRO A 174 -7.16 -2.81 -4.13
N ILE A 175 -7.25 -2.35 -2.89
CA ILE A 175 -8.22 -2.86 -1.90
C ILE A 175 -9.65 -2.71 -2.43
N GLY A 176 -10.46 -3.74 -2.22
CA GLY A 176 -11.85 -3.81 -2.65
C GLY A 176 -12.05 -4.48 -4.01
N THR A 177 -10.97 -4.91 -4.67
CA THR A 177 -11.04 -5.64 -5.96
C THR A 177 -11.11 -7.16 -5.82
N SER A 178 -10.76 -7.69 -4.63
CA SER A 178 -10.73 -9.14 -4.37
C SER A 178 -11.79 -9.61 -3.37
N GLY A 179 -12.80 -8.78 -3.09
CA GLY A 179 -13.85 -9.06 -2.12
C GLY A 179 -13.48 -8.66 -0.68
N LYS A 180 -14.17 -9.28 0.28
CA LYS A 180 -14.07 -8.97 1.72
C LYS A 180 -13.66 -10.19 2.53
N ALA A 181 -12.87 -9.98 3.57
CA ALA A 181 -12.49 -11.02 4.52
C ALA A 181 -12.48 -10.51 5.96
N ALA A 182 -12.84 -11.39 6.90
CA ALA A 182 -12.78 -11.08 8.32
C ALA A 182 -11.48 -11.63 8.92
N ILE A 183 -10.70 -10.77 9.57
CA ILE A 183 -9.46 -11.15 10.24
C ILE A 183 -9.69 -11.36 11.73
N LEU A 184 -9.29 -12.52 12.24
CA LEU A 184 -9.20 -12.76 13.68
C LEU A 184 -7.98 -12.00 14.21
N ILE A 185 -8.22 -10.86 14.87
CA ILE A 185 -7.19 -9.93 15.32
C ILE A 185 -6.93 -10.10 16.82
N SER A 186 -5.65 -10.25 17.16
CA SER A 186 -5.15 -10.37 18.53
C SER A 186 -4.15 -9.26 18.84
N GLY A 187 -3.73 -9.16 20.11
CA GLY A 187 -2.67 -8.23 20.52
C GLY A 187 -1.26 -8.65 20.11
N GLY A 188 -1.10 -9.74 19.35
CA GLY A 188 0.17 -10.17 18.75
C GLY A 188 0.43 -9.51 17.39
N ILE A 189 1.63 -9.71 16.84
CA ILE A 189 2.04 -9.13 15.55
C ILE A 189 1.60 -9.97 14.34
N ASP A 190 1.38 -11.26 14.55
CA ASP A 190 1.18 -12.24 13.47
C ASP A 190 -0.14 -11.97 12.72
N SER A 191 -1.22 -11.66 13.44
CA SER A 191 -2.51 -11.31 12.83
C SER A 191 -2.46 -9.98 12.05
N PRO A 192 -1.89 -8.87 12.57
CA PRO A 192 -1.69 -7.66 11.75
C PRO A 192 -0.91 -7.91 10.45
N VAL A 193 0.18 -8.67 10.50
CA VAL A 193 1.00 -9.02 9.32
C VAL A 193 0.17 -9.82 8.32
N ALA A 194 -0.55 -10.84 8.78
CA ALA A 194 -1.46 -11.61 7.92
C ALA A 194 -2.51 -10.71 7.25
N GLY A 195 -3.11 -9.77 7.99
CA GLY A 195 -4.05 -8.80 7.43
C GLY A 195 -3.42 -7.91 6.37
N TYR A 196 -2.25 -7.33 6.65
CA TYR A 196 -1.50 -6.52 5.69
C TYR A 196 -1.22 -7.29 4.39
N MET A 197 -0.75 -8.53 4.49
CA MET A 197 -0.46 -9.38 3.31
C MET A 197 -1.71 -9.66 2.47
N MET A 198 -2.86 -9.88 3.12
CA MET A 198 -4.13 -10.12 2.42
C MET A 198 -4.72 -8.84 1.82
N ALA A 199 -4.63 -7.70 2.53
CA ALA A 199 -5.02 -6.40 1.99
C ALA A 199 -4.18 -6.03 0.76
N LYS A 200 -2.89 -6.37 0.75
CA LYS A 200 -1.99 -6.21 -0.42
C LYS A 200 -2.48 -6.98 -1.65
N ARG A 201 -3.27 -8.04 -1.46
CA ARG A 201 -3.94 -8.79 -2.54
C ARG A 201 -5.34 -8.26 -2.89
N GLY A 202 -5.70 -7.08 -2.43
CA GLY A 202 -6.94 -6.38 -2.80
C GLY A 202 -8.16 -6.72 -1.95
N LEU A 203 -7.99 -7.43 -0.82
CA LEU A 203 -9.10 -7.73 0.10
C LEU A 203 -9.42 -6.52 0.98
N GLU A 204 -10.70 -6.20 1.11
CA GLU A 204 -11.22 -5.32 2.15
C GLU A 204 -11.38 -6.12 3.46
N LEU A 205 -10.96 -5.52 4.58
CA LEU A 205 -10.86 -6.23 5.85
C LEU A 205 -11.85 -5.70 6.91
N CYS A 206 -12.38 -6.62 7.72
CA CYS A 206 -12.95 -6.30 9.03
C CYS A 206 -12.29 -7.15 10.12
N GLY A 207 -12.09 -6.58 11.31
CA GLY A 207 -11.46 -7.26 12.44
C GLY A 207 -12.49 -7.91 13.36
N VAL A 208 -12.20 -9.12 13.83
CA VAL A 208 -12.93 -9.81 14.90
C VAL A 208 -11.97 -10.04 16.05
N HIS A 209 -12.26 -9.43 17.21
CA HIS A 209 -11.47 -9.56 18.42
C HIS A 209 -12.32 -10.18 19.53
N PHE A 210 -11.79 -11.19 20.22
CA PHE A 210 -12.46 -11.83 21.34
C PHE A 210 -11.91 -11.28 22.65
N ALA A 211 -12.80 -10.77 23.50
CA ALA A 211 -12.46 -10.21 24.81
C ALA A 211 -13.14 -11.00 25.92
N SER A 212 -12.39 -11.35 26.96
CA SER A 212 -12.87 -12.14 28.09
C SER A 212 -12.58 -11.44 29.43
N PRO A 213 -13.14 -10.25 29.73
CA PRO A 213 -12.96 -9.62 31.04
C PRO A 213 -13.57 -10.51 32.16
N PRO A 214 -12.94 -10.63 33.35
CA PRO A 214 -11.74 -9.92 33.80
C PRO A 214 -10.41 -10.58 33.37
N TYR A 215 -10.42 -11.75 32.72
CA TYR A 215 -9.22 -12.46 32.28
C TYR A 215 -8.41 -11.67 31.23
N THR A 216 -9.07 -10.83 30.43
CA THR A 216 -8.42 -9.87 29.54
C THR A 216 -8.65 -8.44 30.02
N SER A 217 -7.60 -7.62 30.02
CA SER A 217 -7.66 -6.21 30.41
C SER A 217 -8.17 -5.31 29.27
N GLU A 218 -8.71 -4.14 29.62
CA GLU A 218 -9.04 -3.10 28.64
C GLU A 218 -7.80 -2.67 27.83
N ARG A 219 -6.60 -2.72 28.45
CA ARG A 219 -5.33 -2.45 27.75
C ARG A 219 -5.08 -3.42 26.60
N ALA A 220 -5.51 -4.68 26.70
CA ALA A 220 -5.39 -5.65 25.61
C ALA A 220 -6.26 -5.24 24.41
N LYS A 221 -7.49 -4.79 24.67
CA LYS A 221 -8.38 -4.26 23.63
C LYS A 221 -7.83 -2.98 22.99
N GLN A 222 -7.30 -2.04 23.79
CA GLN A 222 -6.66 -0.83 23.28
C GLN A 222 -5.45 -1.14 22.41
N LYS A 223 -4.67 -2.18 22.77
CA LYS A 223 -3.55 -2.64 21.94
C LYS A 223 -4.03 -3.12 20.56
N VAL A 224 -5.15 -3.83 20.49
CA VAL A 224 -5.74 -4.27 19.21
C VAL A 224 -6.21 -3.08 18.37
N ILE A 225 -6.87 -2.10 18.99
CA ILE A 225 -7.30 -0.86 18.30
C ILE A 225 -6.08 -0.15 17.70
N ALA A 226 -5.03 0.07 18.50
CA ALA A 226 -3.81 0.73 18.03
C ALA A 226 -3.11 -0.05 16.89
N LEU A 227 -3.13 -1.38 16.91
CA LEU A 227 -2.61 -2.20 15.81
C LEU A 227 -3.46 -2.02 14.53
N MET A 228 -4.78 -1.99 14.66
CA MET A 228 -5.67 -1.78 13.51
C MET A 228 -5.55 -0.35 12.94
N GLU A 229 -5.33 0.66 13.77
CA GLU A 229 -5.06 2.03 13.33
C GLU A 229 -3.79 2.11 12.48
N LYS A 230 -2.71 1.46 12.91
CA LYS A 230 -1.47 1.33 12.11
C LYS A 230 -1.72 0.60 10.80
N MET A 231 -2.45 -0.52 10.84
CA MET A 231 -2.82 -1.25 9.62
C MET A 231 -3.66 -0.39 8.66
N ALA A 232 -4.55 0.47 9.17
CA ALA A 232 -5.43 1.31 8.36
C ALA A 232 -4.67 2.33 7.50
N GLU A 233 -3.41 2.62 7.80
CA GLU A 233 -2.52 3.42 6.95
C GLU A 233 -2.30 2.78 5.57
N TYR A 234 -2.39 1.45 5.48
CA TYR A 234 -2.32 0.67 4.24
C TYR A 234 -3.68 0.08 3.86
N CYS A 235 -4.32 -0.61 4.80
CA CYS A 235 -5.52 -1.43 4.60
C CYS A 235 -6.81 -0.62 4.41
N GLY A 236 -6.75 0.70 4.57
CA GLY A 236 -7.92 1.57 4.51
C GLY A 236 -8.82 1.41 5.74
N ARG A 237 -10.08 1.82 5.60
CA ARG A 237 -11.05 1.78 6.70
C ARG A 237 -11.43 0.33 7.04
N MET A 238 -11.33 -0.03 8.32
CA MET A 238 -11.73 -1.34 8.83
C MET A 238 -12.71 -1.19 9.99
N LYS A 239 -13.72 -2.06 10.03
CA LYS A 239 -14.60 -2.20 11.22
C LYS A 239 -13.96 -3.20 12.19
N LEU A 240 -14.08 -2.95 13.49
CA LEU A 240 -13.67 -3.89 14.53
C LEU A 240 -14.91 -4.38 15.30
N PHE A 241 -15.11 -5.70 15.31
CA PHE A 241 -16.13 -6.38 16.11
C PHE A 241 -15.47 -6.95 17.36
N VAL A 242 -15.85 -6.43 18.53
CA VAL A 242 -15.39 -6.95 19.82
C VAL A 242 -16.44 -7.90 20.36
N VAL A 243 -16.09 -9.19 20.44
CA VAL A 243 -16.97 -10.27 20.87
C VAL A 243 -16.71 -10.56 22.36
N PRO A 244 -17.73 -10.44 23.23
CA PRO A 244 -17.62 -10.89 24.61
C PRO A 244 -17.54 -12.42 24.65
N PHE A 245 -16.49 -12.95 25.28
CA PHE A 245 -16.14 -14.37 25.22
C PHE A 245 -15.93 -15.02 26.60
N THR A 246 -16.06 -14.25 27.68
CA THR A 246 -15.87 -14.71 29.08
C THR A 246 -16.71 -15.93 29.42
N GLU A 247 -18.02 -15.86 29.21
CA GLU A 247 -18.95 -16.94 29.60
C GLU A 247 -18.62 -18.24 28.85
N ILE A 248 -18.35 -18.16 27.55
CA ILE A 248 -17.96 -19.32 26.74
C ILE A 248 -16.66 -19.91 27.27
N GLN A 249 -15.67 -19.08 27.58
CA GLN A 249 -14.39 -19.51 28.12
C GLN A 249 -14.55 -20.23 29.47
N GLU A 250 -15.39 -19.71 30.37
CA GLU A 250 -15.67 -20.34 31.67
C GLU A 250 -16.40 -21.67 31.51
N GLN A 251 -17.39 -21.75 30.61
CA GLN A 251 -18.09 -23.00 30.33
C GLN A 251 -17.14 -24.08 29.75
N ILE A 252 -16.17 -23.70 28.91
CA ILE A 252 -15.16 -24.65 28.41
C ILE A 252 -14.26 -25.12 29.54
N ARG A 253 -13.80 -24.21 30.41
CA ARG A 253 -12.98 -24.56 31.58
C ARG A 253 -13.68 -25.57 32.47
N ASP A 254 -14.96 -25.33 32.76
CA ASP A 254 -15.71 -26.12 33.75
C ASP A 254 -16.20 -27.46 33.20
N LYS A 255 -16.34 -27.61 31.88
CA LYS A 255 -16.99 -28.77 31.25
C LYS A 255 -16.12 -29.59 30.29
N CYS A 256 -14.91 -29.12 29.94
CA CYS A 256 -14.04 -29.82 29.00
C CYS A 256 -12.75 -30.29 29.68
N PRO A 257 -12.15 -31.40 29.20
CA PRO A 257 -10.79 -31.78 29.60
C PRO A 257 -9.80 -30.65 29.38
N GLU A 258 -8.93 -30.40 30.35
CA GLU A 258 -7.97 -29.28 30.33
C GLU A 258 -7.07 -29.30 29.08
N GLU A 259 -6.63 -30.49 28.68
CA GLU A 259 -5.82 -30.73 27.47
C GLU A 259 -6.54 -30.32 26.16
N LEU A 260 -7.87 -30.28 26.15
CA LEU A 260 -8.68 -29.86 25.00
C LEU A 260 -9.13 -28.39 25.10
N PHE A 261 -8.86 -27.71 26.21
CA PHE A 261 -9.36 -26.36 26.48
C PHE A 261 -9.07 -25.41 25.31
N THR A 262 -7.81 -25.30 24.90
CA THR A 262 -7.40 -24.37 23.84
C THR A 262 -8.02 -24.70 22.48
N ILE A 263 -8.12 -25.99 22.13
CA ILE A 263 -8.65 -26.37 20.81
C ILE A 263 -10.16 -26.16 20.72
N VAL A 264 -10.90 -26.48 21.80
CA VAL A 264 -12.34 -26.23 21.89
C VAL A 264 -12.61 -24.72 21.87
N MET A 265 -11.82 -23.93 22.61
CA MET A 265 -11.89 -22.48 22.62
C MET A 265 -11.74 -21.89 21.22
N ARG A 266 -10.70 -22.30 20.47
CA ARG A 266 -10.50 -21.85 19.08
C ARG A 266 -11.64 -22.23 18.17
N ARG A 267 -12.23 -23.44 18.33
CA ARG A 267 -13.41 -23.85 17.55
C ARG A 267 -14.60 -22.90 17.78
N PHE A 268 -14.87 -22.48 19.02
CA PHE A 268 -15.91 -21.49 19.28
C PHE A 268 -15.58 -20.13 18.65
N MET A 269 -14.33 -19.66 18.76
CA MET A 269 -13.89 -18.42 18.13
C MET A 269 -14.09 -18.47 16.61
N MET A 270 -13.69 -19.56 15.96
CA MET A 270 -13.84 -19.74 14.51
C MET A 270 -15.31 -19.75 14.08
N ARG A 271 -16.19 -20.46 14.81
CA ARG A 271 -17.65 -20.45 14.53
C ARG A 271 -18.27 -19.07 14.63
N ILE A 272 -17.90 -18.31 15.67
CA ILE A 272 -18.41 -16.94 15.85
C ILE A 272 -17.84 -16.02 14.77
N ALA A 273 -16.55 -16.14 14.45
CA ALA A 273 -15.93 -15.36 13.39
C ALA A 273 -16.56 -15.63 12.02
N ASP A 274 -16.88 -16.89 11.69
CA ASP A 274 -17.61 -17.27 10.47
C ASP A 274 -18.98 -16.56 10.41
N GLN A 275 -19.75 -16.59 11.50
CA GLN A 275 -21.03 -15.87 11.56
C GLN A 275 -20.90 -14.35 11.40
N VAL A 276 -19.90 -13.74 12.05
CA VAL A 276 -19.63 -12.30 11.91
C VAL A 276 -19.22 -11.98 10.47
N ALA A 277 -18.34 -12.79 9.87
CA ALA A 277 -17.87 -12.64 8.51
C ALA A 277 -19.04 -12.67 7.51
N ARG A 278 -19.93 -13.67 7.62
CA ARG A 278 -21.13 -13.78 6.77
C ARG A 278 -22.05 -12.58 6.91
N LYS A 279 -22.27 -12.08 8.14
CA LYS A 279 -23.06 -10.86 8.38
C LYS A 279 -22.42 -9.59 7.81
N GLN A 280 -21.14 -9.62 7.44
CA GLN A 280 -20.42 -8.52 6.81
C GLN A 280 -20.06 -8.82 5.34
N ASP A 281 -20.73 -9.80 4.72
CA ASP A 281 -20.50 -10.24 3.34
C ASP A 281 -19.05 -10.61 3.04
N CYS A 282 -18.34 -11.14 4.04
CA CYS A 282 -16.98 -11.61 3.89
C CYS A 282 -16.99 -13.03 3.30
N GLY A 283 -16.18 -13.25 2.28
CA GLY A 283 -16.02 -14.54 1.59
C GLY A 283 -14.91 -15.42 2.18
N ALA A 284 -14.18 -14.94 3.18
CA ALA A 284 -13.09 -15.68 3.82
C ALA A 284 -12.83 -15.19 5.26
N LEU A 285 -12.19 -16.06 6.05
CA LEU A 285 -11.54 -15.72 7.31
C LEU A 285 -10.02 -15.58 7.11
N ILE A 286 -9.37 -14.78 7.95
CA ILE A 286 -7.91 -14.63 7.96
C ILE A 286 -7.41 -14.87 9.40
N THR A 287 -6.35 -15.68 9.53
CA THR A 287 -5.63 -15.86 10.79
C THR A 287 -4.14 -15.59 10.63
N GLY A 288 -3.50 -15.23 11.75
CA GLY A 288 -2.04 -15.14 11.85
C GLY A 288 -1.38 -16.45 12.30
N GLU A 289 -1.93 -17.60 11.93
CA GLU A 289 -1.35 -18.90 12.32
C GLU A 289 -0.10 -19.23 11.47
N SER A 290 0.95 -19.71 12.13
CA SER A 290 2.17 -20.29 11.56
C SER A 290 2.39 -21.71 12.09
N VAL A 291 2.57 -22.67 11.18
CA VAL A 291 2.65 -24.10 11.54
C VAL A 291 3.89 -24.38 12.37
N GLY A 292 3.68 -25.05 13.51
CA GLY A 292 4.77 -25.45 14.40
C GLY A 292 5.26 -24.36 15.36
N GLN A 293 4.66 -23.15 15.33
CA GLN A 293 5.04 -22.08 16.25
C GLN A 293 4.54 -22.31 17.69
N VAL A 294 3.34 -22.86 17.85
CA VAL A 294 2.74 -23.19 19.16
C VAL A 294 1.94 -24.49 19.08
N ALA A 295 1.69 -25.15 20.22
CA ALA A 295 0.96 -26.42 20.28
C ALA A 295 -0.44 -26.37 19.62
N SER A 296 -1.10 -25.21 19.65
CA SER A 296 -2.41 -25.00 19.01
C SER A 296 -2.36 -24.78 17.50
N GLN A 297 -1.18 -24.85 16.88
CA GLN A 297 -0.93 -24.60 15.44
C GLN A 297 -0.18 -25.77 14.79
N THR A 298 -0.46 -27.00 15.25
CA THR A 298 -0.08 -28.22 14.51
C THR A 298 -1.06 -28.47 13.36
N VAL A 299 -0.67 -29.27 12.38
CA VAL A 299 -1.57 -29.67 11.27
C VAL A 299 -2.88 -30.25 11.78
N LYS A 300 -2.84 -31.09 12.83
CA LYS A 300 -4.03 -31.68 13.46
C LYS A 300 -4.91 -30.62 14.15
N ALA A 301 -4.30 -29.67 14.84
CA ALA A 301 -5.03 -28.58 15.49
C ALA A 301 -5.72 -27.68 14.45
N ILE A 302 -5.01 -27.30 13.39
CA ILE A 302 -5.55 -26.49 12.29
C ILE A 302 -6.73 -27.19 11.63
N ALA A 303 -6.58 -28.47 11.29
CA ALA A 303 -7.67 -29.27 10.71
C ALA A 303 -8.90 -29.33 11.65
N CYS A 304 -8.66 -29.45 12.95
CA CYS A 304 -9.72 -29.47 13.96
C CYS A 304 -10.43 -28.10 14.10
N THR A 305 -9.75 -26.98 13.87
CA THR A 305 -10.39 -25.65 13.87
C THR A 305 -11.05 -25.29 12.55
N ASP A 306 -10.59 -25.84 11.43
CA ASP A 306 -11.16 -25.55 10.09
C ASP A 306 -12.51 -26.22 9.88
N ILE A 307 -12.70 -27.43 10.40
CA ILE A 307 -13.95 -28.20 10.20
C ILE A 307 -15.20 -27.52 10.78
N VAL A 308 -15.05 -26.46 11.59
CA VAL A 308 -16.18 -25.72 12.17
C VAL A 308 -16.51 -24.42 11.42
N THR A 309 -15.84 -24.19 10.29
CA THR A 309 -16.09 -23.05 9.40
C THR A 309 -16.30 -23.54 8.00
N ASP A 310 -17.26 -22.94 7.32
CA ASP A 310 -17.53 -23.23 5.91
C ASP A 310 -16.81 -22.24 4.99
N LEU A 311 -16.44 -21.06 5.52
CA LEU A 311 -15.63 -20.08 4.79
C LEU A 311 -14.17 -20.57 4.69
N PRO A 312 -13.49 -20.30 3.56
CA PRO A 312 -12.05 -20.55 3.47
C PRO A 312 -11.29 -19.73 4.52
N VAL A 313 -10.30 -20.35 5.16
CA VAL A 313 -9.43 -19.71 6.16
C VAL A 313 -8.05 -19.47 5.55
N PHE A 314 -7.74 -18.20 5.27
CA PHE A 314 -6.44 -17.79 4.75
C PHE A 314 -5.42 -17.62 5.88
N ARG A 315 -4.23 -18.18 5.66
CA ARG A 315 -3.10 -18.18 6.60
C ARG A 315 -1.83 -17.70 5.92
N PRO A 316 -1.68 -16.38 5.71
CA PRO A 316 -0.60 -15.82 4.89
C PRO A 316 0.79 -16.11 5.44
N VAL A 317 0.88 -16.29 6.76
CA VAL A 317 2.13 -16.52 7.50
C VAL A 317 2.35 -17.99 7.85
N ILE A 318 1.59 -18.93 7.25
CA ILE A 318 1.56 -20.35 7.67
C ILE A 318 2.91 -21.04 7.62
N GLY A 319 3.75 -20.66 6.66
CA GLY A 319 5.10 -21.22 6.45
C GLY A 319 6.23 -20.25 6.81
N MET A 320 5.91 -19.11 7.43
CA MET A 320 6.90 -18.11 7.82
C MET A 320 7.43 -18.38 9.22
N ASP A 321 8.73 -18.20 9.41
CA ASP A 321 9.32 -18.17 10.74
C ASP A 321 9.05 -16.84 11.47
N LYS A 322 9.38 -16.80 12.76
CA LYS A 322 9.09 -15.62 13.58
C LYS A 322 9.87 -14.38 13.17
N ARG A 323 11.09 -14.54 12.65
CA ARG A 323 11.93 -13.41 12.23
C ARG A 323 11.38 -12.78 10.96
N GLU A 324 10.91 -13.59 10.02
CA GLU A 324 10.26 -13.10 8.80
C GLU A 324 8.99 -12.29 9.14
N ILE A 325 8.15 -12.77 10.07
CA ILE A 325 6.97 -12.03 10.52
C ILE A 325 7.35 -10.71 11.20
N ILE A 326 8.40 -10.71 12.03
CA ILE A 326 8.90 -9.49 12.70
C ILE A 326 9.45 -8.49 11.68
N ALA A 327 10.16 -8.95 10.65
CA ALA A 327 10.68 -8.08 9.60
C ALA A 327 9.54 -7.31 8.93
N ILE A 328 8.49 -7.99 8.49
CA ILE A 328 7.31 -7.35 7.89
C ILE A 328 6.61 -6.42 8.89
N ALA A 329 6.54 -6.79 10.17
CA ALA A 329 5.90 -5.95 11.18
C ALA A 329 6.65 -4.62 11.46
N ASN A 330 7.93 -4.54 11.10
CA ASN A 330 8.78 -3.35 11.29
C ASN A 330 8.87 -2.47 10.03
N GLU A 331 8.48 -2.98 8.85
CA GLU A 331 8.35 -2.22 7.60
C GLU A 331 7.14 -1.28 7.60
#